data_AF-A0A957AEY1-F1
#
_entry.id   AF-A0A957AEY1-F1
#
_cell.length_a   1.000
_cell.length_b   1.000
_cell.length_c   1.000
_cell.angle_alpha   90.00
_cell.angle_beta   90.00
_cell.angle_gamma   90.00
#
_symmetry.space_group_name_H-M   'P 1'
#
loop_
_entity.id
_entity.type
_entity.pdbx_description
1 polymer ?
#
loop_
_entity_poly.entity_id
_entity_poly.type
_entity_poly.pdbx_seq_one_letter_code
_entity_poly.pdbx_strand_id
1 'polypeptide(L)'
;LMKQTAGAGAGAWVSVNKSVVTQASSAIPAVPLYMSVAFRVMKDQGVHEGVIEQIVRLFHDHAGPGLQPEVDEGGRIRLDDREMADSVQTVVAESWKNLSNETLPILADWDGYKHDFQKLFGFGVDGVDYDAPTEVNRPLNA
;
A
#
# COMPACT_ATOMS: atom_id res chain seq x y z
N LEU A 1 4.64 3.70 24.81
CA LEU A 1 5.61 4.48 24.02
C LEU A 1 5.24 5.96 23.83
N MET A 2 3.95 6.36 23.83
CA MET A 2 3.53 7.74 23.51
C MET A 2 3.79 8.83 24.57
N LYS A 3 4.13 8.47 25.82
CA LYS A 3 4.21 9.45 26.93
C LYS A 3 5.52 10.24 27.04
N GLN A 4 6.50 10.04 26.15
CA GLN A 4 7.85 10.63 26.32
C GLN A 4 8.16 11.86 25.45
N THR A 5 7.31 12.22 24.48
CA THR A 5 7.53 13.40 23.62
C THR A 5 6.74 14.65 24.03
N ALA A 6 6.06 14.63 25.19
CA ALA A 6 5.21 15.73 25.66
C ALA A 6 6.01 16.92 26.24
N GLY A 7 6.94 17.47 25.46
CA GLY A 7 7.53 18.79 25.65
C GLY A 7 7.39 19.58 24.35
N ALA A 8 6.96 20.85 24.46
CA ALA A 8 6.76 21.80 23.34
C ALA A 8 5.53 21.59 22.43
N GLY A 9 4.50 20.83 22.85
CA GLY A 9 3.26 20.70 22.09
C GLY A 9 3.34 19.75 20.88
N ALA A 10 4.38 18.92 20.81
CA ALA A 10 4.53 17.89 19.80
C ALA A 10 3.84 16.57 20.21
N GLY A 11 3.38 15.81 19.22
CA GLY A 11 2.85 14.46 19.40
C GLY A 11 3.57 13.43 18.52
N ALA A 12 3.46 12.16 18.88
CA ALA A 12 4.04 11.05 18.14
C ALA A 12 3.03 9.91 18.04
N TRP A 13 2.81 9.44 16.82
CA TRP A 13 1.83 8.39 16.51
C TRP A 13 2.44 7.32 15.63
N VAL A 14 1.89 6.11 15.75
CA VAL A 14 2.14 5.02 14.80
C VAL A 14 1.03 5.06 13.76
N SER A 15 1.39 5.05 12.48
CA SER A 15 0.46 4.83 11.38
C SER A 15 0.52 3.36 10.97
N VAL A 16 -0.63 2.68 11.04
CA VAL A 16 -0.80 1.34 10.48
C VAL A 16 -1.30 1.51 9.07
N ASN A 17 -0.47 1.12 8.11
CA ASN A 17 -0.70 1.37 6.69
C ASN A 17 -1.28 0.14 6.01
N LYS A 18 -2.02 0.38 4.93
CA LYS A 18 -2.50 -0.64 4.01
C LYS A 18 -1.32 -1.32 3.29
N SER A 19 -1.53 -2.58 2.93
CA SER A 19 -0.68 -3.40 2.08
C SER A 19 -0.38 -2.73 0.73
N VAL A 20 0.92 -2.65 0.42
CA VAL A 20 1.48 -2.14 -0.85
C VAL A 20 2.68 -2.99 -1.28
N VAL A 21 2.96 -3.01 -2.58
CA VAL A 21 4.11 -3.72 -3.13
C VAL A 21 5.39 -2.97 -2.75
N THR A 22 6.31 -3.69 -2.11
CA THR A 22 7.65 -3.19 -1.74
C THR A 22 8.65 -4.33 -1.98
N GLN A 23 9.94 -3.99 -2.11
CA GLN A 23 10.99 -5.02 -2.24
C GLN A 23 11.03 -5.97 -1.04
N ALA A 24 10.71 -5.46 0.16
CA ALA A 24 10.67 -6.26 1.37
C ALA A 24 9.42 -7.15 1.42
N SER A 25 8.24 -6.61 1.09
CA SER A 25 6.98 -7.37 1.14
C SER A 25 6.92 -8.48 0.09
N SER A 26 7.57 -8.32 -1.06
CA SER A 26 7.69 -9.38 -2.08
C SER A 26 8.51 -10.59 -1.63
N ALA A 27 9.41 -10.41 -0.65
CA ALA A 27 10.25 -11.49 -0.13
C ALA A 27 9.56 -12.32 0.97
N ILE A 28 8.45 -11.83 1.52
CA ILE A 28 7.70 -12.55 2.56
C ILE A 28 6.78 -13.59 1.89
N PRO A 29 6.87 -14.88 2.26
CA PRO A 29 5.99 -15.90 1.68
C PRO A 29 4.50 -15.55 1.83
N ALA A 30 3.69 -15.92 0.83
CA ALA A 30 2.24 -15.70 0.75
C ALA A 30 1.75 -14.24 0.67
N VAL A 31 2.55 -13.25 1.08
CA VAL A 31 2.19 -11.82 0.97
C VAL A 31 1.89 -11.38 -0.47
N PRO A 32 2.67 -11.78 -1.50
CA PRO A 32 2.34 -11.47 -2.89
C PRO A 32 0.93 -11.96 -3.31
N LEU A 33 0.56 -13.16 -2.85
CA LEU A 33 -0.73 -13.76 -3.18
C LEU A 33 -1.87 -13.01 -2.47
N TYR A 34 -1.73 -12.73 -1.18
CA TYR A 34 -2.70 -11.93 -0.42
C TYR A 34 -2.90 -10.55 -1.06
N MET A 35 -1.81 -9.84 -1.36
CA MET A 35 -1.87 -8.52 -1.99
C MET A 35 -2.60 -8.58 -3.33
N SER A 36 -2.32 -9.58 -4.16
CA SER A 36 -2.98 -9.72 -5.46
C SER A 36 -4.49 -9.89 -5.33
N VAL A 37 -4.96 -10.69 -4.36
CA VAL A 37 -6.41 -10.85 -4.07
C VAL A 37 -7.00 -9.56 -3.51
N ALA A 38 -6.39 -8.99 -2.47
CA ALA A 38 -6.88 -7.78 -1.82
C ALA A 38 -6.95 -6.61 -2.81
N PHE A 39 -5.96 -6.47 -3.70
CA PHE A 39 -5.96 -5.40 -4.70
C PHE A 39 -7.09 -5.56 -5.70
N ARG A 40 -7.38 -6.79 -6.15
CA ARG A 40 -8.53 -7.06 -7.01
C ARG A 40 -9.82 -6.58 -6.35
N VAL A 41 -10.09 -7.05 -5.13
CA VAL A 41 -11.31 -6.69 -4.37
C VAL A 41 -11.40 -5.18 -4.16
N MET A 42 -10.31 -4.54 -3.72
CA MET A 42 -10.31 -3.11 -3.45
C MET A 42 -10.43 -2.25 -4.71
N LYS A 43 -9.89 -2.71 -5.86
CA LYS A 43 -10.07 -2.04 -7.15
C LYS A 43 -11.51 -2.15 -7.62
N ASP A 44 -12.11 -3.34 -7.51
CA ASP A 44 -13.52 -3.57 -7.85
C ASP A 44 -14.47 -2.72 -6.98
N GLN A 45 -14.11 -2.47 -5.72
CA GLN A 45 -14.85 -1.60 -4.80
C GLN A 45 -14.47 -0.11 -4.90
N GLY A 46 -13.47 0.26 -5.71
CA GLY A 46 -13.02 1.65 -5.87
C GLY A 46 -12.31 2.25 -4.65
N VAL A 47 -11.76 1.42 -3.77
CA VAL A 47 -11.09 1.83 -2.51
C VAL A 47 -9.58 1.55 -2.50
N HIS A 48 -9.02 1.06 -3.61
CA HIS A 48 -7.59 0.77 -3.72
C HIS A 48 -6.74 2.05 -3.67
N GLU A 49 -5.69 2.02 -2.86
CA GLU A 49 -4.69 3.08 -2.74
C GLU A 49 -3.28 2.50 -2.88
N GLY A 50 -2.43 3.27 -3.56
CA GLY A 50 -0.98 3.07 -3.61
C GLY A 50 -0.27 3.81 -2.47
N VAL A 51 1.05 3.92 -2.58
CA VAL A 51 1.87 4.57 -1.54
C VAL A 51 1.56 6.07 -1.46
N ILE A 52 1.49 6.75 -2.60
CA ILE A 52 1.33 8.21 -2.61
C ILE A 52 -0.06 8.61 -2.10
N GLU A 53 -1.11 7.88 -2.48
CA GLU A 53 -2.47 8.13 -2.01
C GLU A 53 -2.57 7.95 -0.49
N GLN A 54 -1.95 6.92 0.07
CA GLN A 54 -1.91 6.71 1.52
C GLN A 54 -1.19 7.84 2.26
N ILE A 55 -0.04 8.30 1.77
CA ILE A 55 0.71 9.38 2.43
C ILE A 55 -0.01 10.72 2.27
N VAL A 56 -0.64 10.98 1.12
CA VAL A 56 -1.51 12.15 0.94
C VAL A 56 -2.66 12.11 1.94
N ARG A 57 -3.34 10.96 2.07
CA ARG A 57 -4.43 10.78 3.04
C ARG A 57 -3.98 10.97 4.48
N LEU A 58 -2.81 10.44 4.85
CA LEU A 58 -2.22 10.64 6.18
C LEU A 58 -2.10 12.13 6.54
N PHE A 59 -1.50 12.92 5.66
CA PHE A 59 -1.29 14.34 5.92
C PHE A 59 -2.57 15.17 5.77
N HIS A 60 -3.42 14.81 4.82
CA HIS A 60 -4.68 15.52 4.60
C HIS A 60 -5.69 15.30 5.74
N ASP A 61 -5.81 14.06 6.24
CA ASP A 61 -6.87 13.70 7.19
C ASP A 61 -6.39 13.70 8.65
N HIS A 62 -5.10 13.43 8.92
CA HIS A 62 -4.63 13.18 10.28
C HIS A 62 -3.49 14.11 10.74
N ALA A 63 -2.52 14.41 9.87
CA ALA A 63 -1.27 15.07 10.26
C ALA A 63 -1.07 16.47 9.66
N GLY A 64 -2.13 17.08 9.15
CA GLY A 64 -2.13 18.42 8.55
C GLY A 64 -2.22 19.55 9.60
N PRO A 65 -1.92 20.80 9.21
CA PRO A 65 -1.99 21.94 10.12
C PRO A 65 -3.37 22.09 10.78
N GLY A 66 -3.41 22.12 12.11
CA GLY A 66 -4.64 22.26 12.89
C GLY A 66 -5.45 20.98 13.06
N LEU A 67 -5.01 19.86 12.50
CA LEU A 67 -5.67 18.57 12.68
C LEU A 67 -5.18 17.87 13.96
N GLN A 68 -6.09 17.09 14.54
CA GLN A 68 -5.77 16.11 15.58
C GLN A 68 -6.04 14.72 15.01
N PRO A 69 -5.05 13.82 14.99
CA PRO A 69 -5.24 12.49 14.45
C PRO A 69 -6.35 11.73 15.19
N GLU A 70 -7.33 11.23 14.45
CA GLU A 70 -8.18 10.14 14.94
C GLU A 70 -7.35 8.86 15.08
N VAL A 71 -7.48 8.20 16.23
CA VAL A 71 -6.67 7.04 16.59
C VAL A 71 -7.53 5.91 17.16
N ASP A 72 -7.06 4.67 16.98
CA ASP A 72 -7.67 3.51 17.60
C ASP A 72 -7.41 3.43 19.12
N GLU A 73 -7.95 2.41 19.79
CA GLU A 73 -7.77 2.18 21.23
C GLU A 73 -6.28 2.04 21.63
N GLY A 74 -5.41 1.66 20.69
CA GLY A 74 -3.96 1.59 20.88
C GLY A 74 -3.22 2.89 20.61
N GLY A 75 -3.93 3.97 20.26
CA GLY A 75 -3.38 5.27 19.91
C GLY A 75 -2.83 5.35 18.47
N ARG A 76 -3.18 4.41 17.59
CA ARG A 76 -2.61 4.32 16.23
C ARG A 76 -3.54 4.94 15.20
N ILE A 77 -2.95 5.64 14.23
CA ILE A 77 -3.66 6.08 13.01
C ILE A 77 -3.86 4.85 12.12
N ARG A 78 -5.07 4.70 11.55
CA ARG A 78 -5.45 3.53 10.74
C ARG A 78 -5.68 3.95 9.30
N LEU A 79 -4.66 3.78 8.46
CA LEU A 79 -4.78 3.89 7.00
C LEU A 79 -5.05 2.53 6.33
N ASP A 80 -4.95 1.46 7.09
CA ASP A 80 -5.41 0.12 6.72
C ASP A 80 -6.95 -0.02 6.82
N ASP A 81 -7.65 1.00 7.30
CA ASP A 81 -9.10 1.05 7.50
C ASP A 81 -9.91 0.57 6.28
N ARG A 82 -9.57 1.04 5.07
CA ARG A 82 -10.25 0.62 3.83
C ARG A 82 -9.96 -0.83 3.45
N GLU A 83 -8.74 -1.31 3.70
CA GLU A 83 -8.38 -2.72 3.46
C GLU A 83 -9.03 -3.64 4.48
N MET A 84 -9.18 -3.17 5.72
CA MET A 84 -9.69 -3.94 6.86
C MET A 84 -11.20 -3.86 7.03
N ALA A 85 -11.89 -3.10 6.19
CA ALA A 85 -13.35 -3.08 6.16
C ALA A 85 -13.93 -4.49 5.95
N ASP A 86 -15.00 -4.82 6.66
CA ASP A 86 -15.67 -6.13 6.57
C ASP A 86 -16.08 -6.46 5.13
N SER A 87 -16.49 -5.46 4.35
CA SER A 87 -16.86 -5.61 2.94
C SER A 87 -15.69 -6.05 2.04
N VAL A 88 -14.45 -5.71 2.41
CA VAL A 88 -13.25 -6.12 1.70
C VAL A 88 -12.79 -7.48 2.23
N GLN A 89 -12.62 -7.62 3.55
CA GLN A 89 -12.06 -8.83 4.15
C GLN A 89 -12.95 -10.07 3.97
N THR A 90 -14.28 -9.91 3.94
CA THR A 90 -15.18 -11.03 3.65
C THR A 90 -14.92 -11.60 2.26
N VAL A 91 -14.81 -10.73 1.24
CA VAL A 91 -14.58 -11.16 -0.15
C VAL A 91 -13.17 -11.71 -0.33
N VAL A 92 -12.16 -11.11 0.34
CA VAL A 92 -10.78 -11.63 0.34
C VAL A 92 -10.75 -13.04 0.95
N ALA A 93 -11.40 -13.26 2.09
CA ALA A 93 -11.44 -14.57 2.75
C ALA A 93 -12.18 -15.62 1.91
N GLU A 94 -13.26 -15.26 1.24
CA GLU A 94 -13.97 -16.14 0.30
C GLU A 94 -13.12 -16.48 -0.92
N SER A 95 -12.46 -15.48 -1.51
CA SER A 95 -11.55 -15.67 -2.64
C SER A 95 -10.38 -16.59 -2.26
N TRP A 96 -9.84 -16.43 -1.06
CA TRP A 96 -8.75 -17.25 -0.53
C TRP A 96 -9.11 -18.73 -0.43
N LYS A 97 -10.35 -19.06 -0.05
CA LYS A 97 -10.82 -20.45 0.03
C LYS A 97 -10.95 -21.13 -1.33
N ASN A 98 -11.18 -20.34 -2.38
CA ASN A 98 -11.44 -20.83 -3.75
C ASN A 98 -10.22 -20.67 -4.67
N LEU A 99 -9.05 -20.35 -4.11
CA LEU A 99 -7.84 -20.04 -4.85
C LEU A 99 -7.13 -21.33 -5.31
N SER A 100 -6.91 -21.42 -6.61
CA SER A 100 -6.15 -22.47 -7.28
C SER A 100 -5.38 -21.86 -8.46
N ASN A 101 -4.58 -22.67 -9.15
CA ASN A 101 -3.87 -22.20 -10.36
C ASN A 101 -4.86 -21.75 -11.45
N GLU A 102 -6.02 -22.40 -11.54
CA GLU A 102 -7.06 -22.12 -12.53
C GLU A 102 -7.87 -20.87 -12.17
N THR A 103 -8.13 -20.62 -10.88
CA THR A 103 -8.93 -19.48 -10.42
C THR A 103 -8.10 -18.23 -10.14
N LEU A 104 -6.78 -18.35 -10.00
CA LEU A 104 -5.87 -17.22 -9.73
C LEU A 104 -6.07 -16.03 -10.68
N PRO A 105 -6.15 -16.19 -12.02
CA PRO A 105 -6.31 -15.05 -12.93
C PRO A 105 -7.66 -14.31 -12.78
N ILE A 106 -8.64 -14.96 -12.15
CA ILE A 106 -9.98 -14.43 -11.94
C ILE A 106 -10.07 -13.73 -10.58
N LEU A 107 -9.56 -14.39 -9.54
CA LEU A 107 -9.72 -13.98 -8.13
C LEU A 107 -8.63 -13.02 -7.65
N ALA A 108 -7.53 -12.90 -8.38
CA ALA A 108 -6.40 -12.07 -7.99
C ALA A 108 -5.96 -11.15 -9.14
N ASP A 109 -5.48 -9.97 -8.77
CA ASP A 109 -4.83 -9.03 -9.68
C ASP A 109 -3.32 -9.33 -9.74
N TRP A 110 -2.99 -10.50 -10.27
CA TRP A 110 -1.59 -10.96 -10.36
C TRP A 110 -0.78 -10.12 -11.34
N ASP A 111 -1.39 -9.69 -12.44
CA ASP A 111 -0.73 -8.85 -13.44
C ASP A 111 -0.47 -7.44 -12.90
N GLY A 112 -1.43 -6.85 -12.19
CA GLY A 112 -1.24 -5.58 -11.48
C GLY A 112 -0.15 -5.66 -10.42
N TYR A 113 -0.11 -6.75 -9.63
CA TYR A 113 0.97 -6.96 -8.66
C TYR A 113 2.36 -7.00 -9.32
N LYS A 114 2.52 -7.77 -10.40
CA LYS A 114 3.80 -7.83 -11.14
C LYS A 114 4.19 -6.49 -11.73
N HIS A 115 3.22 -5.76 -12.28
CA HIS A 115 3.43 -4.43 -12.83
C HIS A 115 3.91 -3.45 -11.75
N ASP A 116 3.25 -3.43 -10.59
CA ASP A 116 3.67 -2.59 -9.46
C ASP A 116 5.06 -2.98 -8.93
N PHE A 117 5.38 -4.28 -8.88
CA PHE A 117 6.71 -4.75 -8.53
C PHE A 117 7.79 -4.27 -9.51
N GLN A 118 7.53 -4.36 -10.82
CA GLN A 118 8.44 -3.87 -11.86
C GLN A 118 8.68 -2.37 -11.76
N LYS A 119 7.63 -1.59 -11.45
CA LYS A 119 7.73 -0.13 -11.27
C LYS A 119 8.64 0.27 -10.12
N LEU A 120 8.80 -0.55 -9.08
CA LEU A 120 9.78 -0.30 -8.00
C LEU A 120 11.23 -0.22 -8.50
N PHE A 121 11.51 -0.83 -9.66
CA PHE A 121 12.83 -0.84 -10.30
C PHE A 121 12.87 0.01 -11.57
N GLY A 122 11.83 0.81 -11.84
CA GLY A 122 11.77 1.69 -13.00
C GLY A 122 11.35 1.00 -14.30
N PHE A 123 10.77 -0.21 -14.25
CA PHE A 123 10.25 -0.91 -15.43
C PHE A 123 8.73 -0.76 -15.56
N GLY A 124 8.21 -0.83 -16.79
CA GLY A 124 6.77 -0.71 -17.07
C GLY A 124 6.17 0.66 -16.71
N VAL A 125 6.97 1.73 -16.70
CA VAL A 125 6.51 3.09 -16.42
C VAL A 125 6.03 3.74 -17.71
N ASP A 126 4.79 4.26 -17.68
CA ASP A 126 4.20 4.95 -18.82
C ASP A 126 5.02 6.17 -19.24
N GLY A 127 5.21 6.33 -20.54
CA GLY A 127 5.98 7.45 -21.13
C GLY A 127 7.50 7.25 -21.13
N VAL A 128 8.01 6.11 -20.66
CA VAL A 128 9.44 5.75 -20.78
C VAL A 128 9.66 4.93 -22.05
N ASP A 129 10.57 5.38 -22.90
CA ASP A 129 11.09 4.58 -24.02
C ASP A 129 12.16 3.62 -23.49
N TYR A 130 11.82 2.33 -23.43
CA TYR A 130 12.71 1.27 -22.94
C TYR A 130 13.75 0.80 -23.96
N ASP A 131 13.62 1.19 -25.23
CA ASP A 131 14.62 0.90 -26.27
C ASP A 131 15.69 2.00 -26.35
N ALA A 132 15.43 3.18 -25.77
CA ALA A 132 16.38 4.27 -25.71
C ALA A 132 17.56 3.97 -24.76
N PRO A 133 18.82 4.28 -25.15
CA PRO A 133 19.95 4.16 -24.25
C PRO A 133 19.84 5.14 -23.07
N THR A 134 20.30 4.73 -21.89
CA THR A 134 20.28 5.56 -20.67
C THR A 134 21.63 5.54 -19.96
N GLU A 135 22.03 6.70 -19.44
CA GLU A 135 23.23 6.82 -18.60
C GLU A 135 22.95 6.28 -17.20
N VAL A 136 23.84 5.39 -16.74
CA VAL A 136 23.75 4.71 -15.43
C VAL A 136 24.39 5.52 -14.32
N ASN A 137 25.31 6.42 -14.64
CA ASN A 137 25.95 7.31 -13.69
C ASN A 137 25.27 8.68 -13.67
N ARG A 138 24.37 8.89 -12.69
CA ARG A 138 23.59 10.12 -12.53
C ARG A 138 23.90 10.80 -11.18
N PRO A 139 24.67 11.90 -11.16
CA PRO A 139 24.94 12.64 -9.93
C PRO A 139 23.68 13.39 -9.47
N LEU A 140 23.38 13.35 -8.16
CA LEU A 140 22.16 13.96 -7.60
C LEU A 140 22.31 15.44 -7.23
N ASN A 141 23.53 15.94 -7.04
CA ASN A 141 23.83 17.29 -6.55
C ASN A 141 24.90 18.00 -7.39
N ALA A 142 24.89 17.81 -8.71
CA ALA A 142 25.82 18.51 -9.61
C ALA A 142 25.49 20.01 -9.71
#